data_AF-A0A645IVX5-F1
#
_entry.id   AF-A0A645IVX5-F1
#
_cell.length_a   1.000
_cell.length_b   1.000
_cell.length_c   1.000
_cell.angle_alpha   90.00
_cell.angle_beta   90.00
_cell.angle_gamma   90.00
#
_symmetry.space_group_name_H-M   'P 1'
#
loop_
_entity.id
_entity.type
_entity.pdbx_description
1 polymer ?
#
loop_
_entity_poly.entity_id
_entity_poly.type
_entity_poly.pdbx_seq_one_letter_code
_entity_poly.pdbx_strand_id
1 'polypeptide(L)' 'MMCGSPAMLKEISAMLDGFGFHISKHIGEMGDYVIERAFVEQ' A
#
# COMPACT_ATOMS: atom_id res chain seq x y z
N MET A 1 -5.10 5.10 -3.09
CA MET A 1 -4.18 5.73 -2.11
C MET A 1 -4.59 5.30 -0.72
N MET A 2 -3.65 4.85 0.11
CA MET A 2 -3.89 4.38 1.48
C MET A 2 -2.84 4.94 2.43
N CYS A 3 -3.25 5.41 3.61
CA CYS A 3 -2.35 5.90 4.66
C CYS A 3 -2.75 5.27 6.00
N GLY A 4 -1.82 4.61 6.68
CA GLY A 4 -2.14 3.85 7.89
C GLY A 4 -0.94 3.21 8.59
N SER A 5 -1.22 2.32 9.55
CA SER A 5 -0.18 1.59 10.29
C SER A 5 0.55 0.56 9.40
N PRO A 6 1.79 0.15 9.73
CA PRO A 6 2.49 -0.88 8.97
C PRO A 6 1.69 -2.18 8.80
N ALA A 7 1.00 -2.63 9.86
CA ALA A 7 0.14 -3.81 9.82
C ALA A 7 -1.05 -3.64 8.87
N MET A 8 -1.79 -2.53 9.01
CA MET A 8 -2.94 -2.22 8.16
C MET A 8 -2.55 -2.17 6.68
N LEU A 9 -1.46 -1.48 6.35
CA LEU A 9 -1.00 -1.35 4.97
C LEU A 9 -0.63 -2.70 4.37
N LYS A 10 -0.03 -3.60 5.16
CA LYS A 10 0.32 -4.95 4.73
C LYS A 10 -0.92 -5.79 4.43
N GLU A 11 -1.90 -5.80 5.33
CA GLU A 11 -3.13 -6.58 5.18
C GLU A 11 -3.95 -6.11 3.97
N ILE A 12 -4.16 -4.80 3.84
CA ILE A 12 -4.96 -4.26 2.73
C ILE A 12 -4.21 -4.42 1.39
N SER A 13 -2.89 -4.23 1.36
CA SER A 13 -2.11 -4.47 0.13
C SER A 13 -2.26 -5.93 -0.34
N ALA A 14 -2.14 -6.91 0.57
CA ALA A 14 -2.32 -8.32 0.22
C ALA A 14 -3.73 -8.62 -0.32
N MET A 15 -4.76 -7.96 0.22
CA MET A 15 -6.13 -8.09 -0.29
C MET A 15 -6.28 -7.49 -1.69
N LEU A 16 -5.70 -6.32 -1.95
CA LEU A 16 -5.73 -5.67 -3.27
C LEU A 16 -4.94 -6.45 -4.31
N ASP A 17 -3.76 -6.95 -3.95
CA ASP A 17 -2.95 -7.85 -4.78
C ASP A 17 -3.76 -9.10 -5.15
N GLY A 18 -4.51 -9.67 -4.20
CA GLY A 18 -5.40 -10.81 -4.43
C GLY A 18 -6.58 -10.51 -5.37
N PHE A 19 -6.98 -9.25 -5.50
CA PHE A 19 -7.97 -8.78 -6.47
C PHE A 19 -7.36 -8.39 -7.84
N GLY A 20 -6.04 -8.53 -8.01
CA GLY A 20 -5.33 -8.23 -9.25
C GLY A 20 -4.98 -6.76 -9.45
N PHE A 21 -5.08 -5.93 -8.40
CA PHE A 21 -4.54 -4.58 -8.41
C PHE A 21 -3.02 -4.62 -8.21
N HIS A 22 -2.30 -3.72 -8.85
CA HIS A 22 -0.85 -3.62 -8.75
C HIS A 22 -0.44 -2.34 -8.02
N ILE A 23 0.39 -2.48 -6.99
CA ILE A 23 0.99 -1.33 -6.31
C ILE A 23 1.95 -0.56 -7.22
N SER A 24 1.99 0.76 -7.09
CA SER A 24 3.07 1.57 -7.64
C SER A 24 4.40 1.19 -6.97
N LYS A 25 5.40 0.78 -7.76
CA LYS A 25 6.69 0.31 -7.22
C LYS A 25 7.53 1.41 -6.59
N HIS A 26 7.42 2.64 -7.12
CA HIS A 26 8.15 3.80 -6.65
C HIS A 26 7.49 5.11 -7.09
N ILE A 27 7.87 6.22 -6.44
CA ILE A 27 7.35 7.56 -6.77
C ILE A 27 7.61 7.87 -8.25
N GLY A 28 6.55 8.21 -8.97
CA GLY A 28 6.60 8.52 -10.40
C GLY A 28 6.28 7.34 -11.32
N GLU A 29 6.20 6.10 -10.82
CA GLU A 29 5.69 4.95 -11.57
C GLU A 29 4.18 4.80 -11.34
N MET A 30 3.40 4.62 -12.40
CA MET A 30 1.96 4.41 -12.29
C MET A 30 1.66 3.01 -11.71
N GLY A 31 0.73 2.94 -10.78
CA GLY A 31 0.13 1.70 -10.28
C GLY A 31 -1.34 1.95 -9.92
N ASP A 32 -2.10 0.89 -9.70
CA ASP A 32 -3.52 0.98 -9.38
C ASP A 32 -3.75 1.57 -7.98
N TYR A 33 -2.78 1.41 -7.08
CA TYR A 33 -2.79 2.03 -5.76
C TYR A 33 -1.39 2.42 -5.27
N VAL A 34 -1.38 3.28 -4.26
CA VAL A 34 -0.18 3.79 -3.56
C VAL A 34 -0.41 3.67 -2.05
N ILE A 35 0.67 3.48 -1.29
CA ILE A 35 0.64 3.38 0.17
C ILE A 35 1.58 4.39 0.83
N GLU A 36 1.23 4.85 2.02
CA GLU A 36 2.06 5.71 2.86
C GLU A 36 1.91 5.30 4.33
N ARG A 37 3.02 5.26 5.07
CA ARG A 37 2.99 4.97 6.52
C ARG A 37 2.56 6.22 7.28
N ALA A 38 1.44 6.14 8.00
CA ALA A 38 0.95 7.24 8.84
C ALA A 38 1.85 7.46 10.06
N PHE A 39 2.46 6.38 10.56
CA PHE A 39 3.41 6.36 11.67
C PHE A 39 4.29 5.11 11.57
N VAL A 40 5.32 5.03 12.40
CA VAL A 40 6.16 3.85 12.58
C VAL A 40 5.98 3.30 13.99
N GLU A 41 6.06 1.99 14.14
CA GLU A 41 6.09 1.35 15.45
C GLU A 41 7.46 1.60 16.12
N GLN A 42 7.48 1.70 17.46
CA GLN A 42 8.70 1.89 18.26
C GLN A 42 9.46 0.57 18.44
#